data_AF-A0A1F2RPP3-F1
#
_entry.id   AF-A0A1F2RPP3-F1
#
_cell.length_a   1.000
_cell.length_b   1.000
_cell.length_c   1.000
_cell.angle_alpha   90.00
_cell.angle_beta   90.00
_cell.angle_gamma   90.00
#
_symmetry.space_group_name_H-M   'P 1'
#
loop_
_entity.id
_entity.type
_entity.pdbx_description
1 polymer ?
#
loop_
_entity_poly.entity_id
_entity_poly.type
_entity_poly.pdbx_seq_one_letter_code
_entity_poly.pdbx_strand_id
1 'polypeptide(L)'
;MELRALKNSFGKRLEEMPVCAPKAAFGETMGAGGAYLTLVATMALEKQEIPPTANFSGAANGLRLASTPQSVQGEYALVTAFSCDGNNAALILKAGGA
;
A
#
# COMPACT_ATOMS: atom_id res chain seq x y z
N MET A 1 -3.16 -8.15 -11.75
CA MET A 1 -2.51 -9.31 -11.10
C MET A 1 -2.53 -9.16 -9.58
N GLU A 2 -1.94 -8.08 -9.05
CA GLU A 2 -1.84 -7.82 -7.60
C GLU A 2 -3.17 -7.83 -6.85
N LEU A 3 -4.21 -7.15 -7.34
CA LEU A 3 -5.56 -7.21 -6.75
C LEU A 3 -6.09 -8.64 -6.58
N ARG A 4 -5.83 -9.53 -7.55
CA ARG A 4 -6.26 -10.94 -7.45
C ARG A 4 -5.48 -11.68 -6.37
N ALA A 5 -4.18 -11.44 -6.27
CA ALA A 5 -3.35 -12.02 -5.22
C ALA A 5 -3.83 -11.55 -3.83
N LEU A 6 -4.09 -10.26 -3.67
CA LEU A 6 -4.64 -9.70 -2.43
C LEU A 6 -6.02 -10.30 -2.09
N LYS A 7 -6.91 -10.44 -3.08
CA LYS A 7 -8.23 -11.08 -2.88
C LYS A 7 -8.11 -12.54 -2.44
N ASN A 8 -7.15 -13.28 -3.00
CA ASN A 8 -6.90 -14.66 -2.59
C ASN A 8 -6.34 -14.76 -1.17
N SER A 9 -5.48 -13.82 -0.76
CA SER A 9 -4.84 -13.83 0.56
C SER A 9 -5.76 -13.33 1.68
N PHE A 10 -6.54 -12.28 1.42
CA PHE A 10 -7.33 -11.59 2.45
C PHE A 10 -8.85 -11.80 2.33
N GLY A 11 -9.33 -12.30 1.20
CA GLY A 11 -10.76 -12.53 0.97
C GLY A 11 -11.57 -11.24 1.15
N LYS A 12 -12.72 -11.35 1.82
CA LYS A 12 -13.63 -10.22 2.08
C LYS A 12 -13.01 -9.09 2.91
N ARG A 13 -12.05 -9.39 3.79
CA ARG A 13 -11.38 -8.36 4.62
C ARG A 13 -10.64 -7.33 3.80
N LEU A 14 -10.25 -7.66 2.57
CA LEU A 14 -9.54 -6.72 1.69
C LEU A 14 -10.33 -5.42 1.44
N GLU A 15 -11.67 -5.50 1.44
CA GLU A 15 -12.54 -4.35 1.18
C GLU A 15 -12.51 -3.32 2.33
N GLU A 16 -12.12 -3.74 3.53
CA GLU A 16 -12.04 -2.90 4.73
C GLU A 16 -10.61 -2.34 4.94
N MET A 17 -9.61 -3.03 4.41
CA MET A 17 -8.21 -2.67 4.52
C MET A 17 -7.90 -1.42 3.69
N PRO A 18 -7.41 -0.33 4.30
CA PRO A 18 -7.02 0.85 3.56
C PRO A 18 -5.79 0.57 2.71
N VAL A 19 -5.83 0.98 1.44
CA VAL A 19 -4.79 0.72 0.44
C VAL A 19 -4.43 2.04 -0.26
N CYS A 20 -3.13 2.26 -0.48
CA CYS A 20 -2.65 3.36 -1.33
C CYS A 20 -1.69 2.84 -2.41
N ALA A 21 -1.56 3.59 -3.50
CA ALA A 21 -0.55 3.35 -4.54
C ALA A 21 0.42 4.54 -4.64
N PRO A 22 1.46 4.63 -3.79
CA PRO A 22 2.30 5.81 -3.66
C PRO A 22 3.05 6.19 -4.94
N LYS A 23 3.35 5.21 -5.81
CA LYS A 23 3.97 5.46 -7.13
C LYS A 23 3.16 6.43 -8.00
N ALA A 24 1.86 6.60 -7.75
CA ALA A 24 1.06 7.59 -8.45
C ALA A 24 1.54 9.04 -8.20
N ALA A 25 2.21 9.31 -7.08
CA ALA A 25 2.70 10.64 -6.73
C ALA A 25 4.11 10.94 -7.26
N PHE A 26 5.00 9.93 -7.32
CA PHE A 26 6.42 10.12 -7.64
C PHE A 26 6.95 9.25 -8.80
N GLY A 27 6.09 8.46 -9.44
CA GLY A 27 6.45 7.59 -10.56
C GLY A 27 7.12 6.27 -10.14
N GLU A 28 7.55 5.50 -11.15
CA GLU A 28 8.33 4.28 -10.97
C GLU A 28 9.82 4.63 -10.83
N THR A 29 10.40 4.33 -9.68
CA THR A 29 11.82 4.60 -9.36
C THR A 29 12.70 3.36 -9.47
N MET A 30 12.20 2.31 -10.14
CA MET A 30 12.89 1.06 -10.42
C MET A 30 13.41 0.41 -9.13
N GLY A 31 14.72 0.15 -9.04
CA GLY A 31 15.33 -0.49 -7.87
C GLY A 31 15.07 0.24 -6.55
N ALA A 32 14.84 1.55 -6.57
CA ALA A 32 14.53 2.32 -5.38
C ALA A 32 13.05 2.22 -4.95
N GLY A 33 12.18 1.68 -5.81
CA GLY A 33 10.72 1.65 -5.59
C GLY A 33 10.33 0.93 -4.30
N GLY A 34 10.97 -0.20 -3.99
CA GLY A 34 10.73 -0.92 -2.73
C GLY A 34 11.08 -0.10 -1.49
N ALA A 35 12.20 0.64 -1.54
CA ALA A 35 12.65 1.49 -0.44
C ALA A 35 11.71 2.68 -0.22
N TYR A 36 11.29 3.35 -1.29
CA TYR A 36 10.31 4.45 -1.20
C TYR A 36 8.95 3.99 -0.68
N LEU A 37 8.45 2.84 -1.15
CA LEU A 37 7.20 2.28 -0.62
C LEU A 37 7.32 1.92 0.85
N THR A 38 8.46 1.36 1.27
CA THR A 38 8.74 1.03 2.67
C THR A 38 8.78 2.30 3.53
N LEU A 39 9.44 3.36 3.07
CA LEU A 39 9.45 4.66 3.76
C LEU A 39 8.03 5.21 3.94
N VAL A 40 7.22 5.18 2.88
CA VAL A 40 5.82 5.64 2.93
C VAL A 40 5.00 4.82 3.93
N ALA A 41 5.16 3.49 3.94
CA ALA A 41 4.47 2.62 4.89
C ALA A 41 4.91 2.86 6.34
N THR A 42 6.21 3.09 6.58
CA THR A 42 6.73 3.48 7.90
C THR A 42 6.10 4.78 8.38
N MET A 43 6.09 5.81 7.53
CA MET A 43 5.47 7.10 7.86
C MET A 43 3.97 6.97 8.12
N ALA A 44 3.28 6.08 7.38
CA ALA A 44 1.85 5.85 7.57
C ALA A 44 1.54 5.18 8.92
N LEU A 45 2.37 4.24 9.35
CA LEU A 45 2.29 3.64 10.68
C LEU A 45 2.61 4.65 11.79
N GLU A 46 3.65 5.46 11.61
CA GLU A 46 4.06 6.47 12.61
C GLU A 46 2.96 7.53 12.80
N LYS A 47 2.39 8.03 11.69
CA LYS A 47 1.37 9.09 11.71
C LYS A 47 -0.05 8.57 11.89
N GLN A 48 -0.26 7.25 11.86
CA GLN A 48 -1.58 6.63 11.84
C GLN A 48 -2.47 7.23 10.72
N GLU A 49 -1.86 7.50 9.56
CA GLU A 49 -2.51 8.09 8.40
C GLU A 49 -1.88 7.55 7.10
N ILE A 50 -2.71 7.00 6.22
CA ILE A 50 -2.30 6.52 4.89
C ILE A 50 -2.45 7.66 3.88
N PRO A 51 -1.44 7.90 3.01
CA PRO A 51 -1.51 8.96 2.01
C PRO A 51 -2.53 8.65 0.90
N PRO A 52 -3.02 9.68 0.20
CA PRO A 52 -3.89 9.50 -0.95
C PRO A 52 -3.17 8.80 -2.10
N THR A 53 -3.94 8.16 -2.97
CA THR A 53 -3.46 7.79 -4.31
C THR A 53 -3.66 8.96 -5.26
N ALA A 54 -2.57 9.59 -5.68
CA ALA A 54 -2.63 10.76 -6.57
C ALA A 54 -3.34 10.43 -7.89
N ASN A 55 -4.09 11.39 -8.41
CA ASN A 55 -4.89 11.27 -9.65
C ASN A 55 -5.95 10.15 -9.65
N PHE A 56 -6.28 9.57 -8.49
CA PHE A 56 -7.34 8.58 -8.38
C PHE A 56 -8.72 9.26 -8.39
N SER A 57 -9.60 8.88 -9.32
CA SER A 57 -10.96 9.42 -9.44
C SER A 57 -12.03 8.36 -9.74
N GLY A 58 -11.68 7.07 -9.65
CA GLY A 58 -12.50 5.96 -10.12
C GLY A 58 -13.03 5.04 -9.02
N ALA A 59 -13.72 3.98 -9.44
CA ALA A 59 -14.12 2.88 -8.55
C ALA A 59 -12.94 1.92 -8.33
N ALA A 60 -12.71 1.55 -7.08
CA ALA A 60 -11.54 0.76 -6.67
C ALA A 60 -11.76 -0.76 -6.68
N ASN A 61 -12.70 -1.32 -7.46
CA ASN A 61 -12.91 -2.78 -7.62
C ASN A 61 -12.91 -3.62 -6.32
N GLY A 62 -13.43 -3.07 -5.22
CA GLY A 62 -13.40 -3.71 -3.89
C GLY A 62 -12.10 -3.50 -3.09
N LEU A 63 -11.31 -2.48 -3.43
CA LEU A 63 -10.24 -1.96 -2.59
C LEU A 63 -10.71 -0.66 -1.94
N ARG A 64 -10.27 -0.41 -0.71
CA ARG A 64 -10.43 0.89 -0.08
C ARG A 64 -9.26 1.81 -0.48
N LEU A 65 -9.26 2.25 -1.75
CA LEU A 65 -8.40 3.35 -2.23
C LEU A 65 -9.10 4.70 -2.08
N ALA A 66 -8.34 5.75 -1.77
CA ALA A 66 -8.86 7.11 -1.68
C ALA A 66 -7.96 8.13 -2.39
N SER A 67 -8.58 9.21 -2.86
CA SER A 67 -7.92 10.40 -3.39
C SER A 67 -7.57 11.44 -2.32
N THR A 68 -7.98 11.18 -1.07
CA THR A 68 -7.66 11.98 0.13
C THR A 68 -6.92 11.11 1.15
N PRO A 69 -6.14 11.70 2.07
CA PRO A 69 -5.57 10.97 3.19
C PRO A 69 -6.64 10.19 3.98
N GLN A 70 -6.26 9.06 4.55
CA GLN A 70 -7.14 8.22 5.36
C GLN A 70 -6.50 7.97 6.73
N SER A 71 -7.18 8.37 7.80
CA SER A 71 -6.78 7.95 9.15
C SER A 71 -6.90 6.43 9.28
N VAL A 72 -5.90 5.83 9.92
CA VAL A 72 -5.84 4.39 10.18
C VAL A 72 -5.52 4.15 11.64
N GLN A 73 -6.02 3.04 12.18
CA GLN A 73 -5.60 2.53 13.48
C GLN A 73 -5.04 1.14 13.21
N GLY A 74 -3.72 1.04 13.10
CA GLY A 74 -3.05 -0.17 12.64
C GLY A 74 -1.63 -0.30 13.15
N GLU A 75 -1.27 -1.53 13.52
CA GLU A 75 0.07 -1.88 13.99
C GLU A 75 0.95 -2.45 12.86
N TYR A 76 0.34 -2.84 11.73
CA TYR A 76 1.02 -3.53 10.65
C TYR A 76 0.75 -2.85 9.31
N ALA A 77 1.79 -2.76 8.47
CA ALA A 77 1.67 -2.34 7.09
C ALA A 77 2.26 -3.42 6.17
N LEU A 78 1.54 -3.76 5.11
CA LEU A 78 2.02 -4.63 4.05
C LEU A 78 2.50 -3.77 2.88
N VAL A 79 3.75 -3.96 2.48
CA VAL A 79 4.34 -3.39 1.28
C VAL A 79 4.53 -4.50 0.26
N THR A 80 3.98 -4.32 -0.93
CA THR A 80 4.16 -5.21 -2.07
C THR A 80 4.93 -4.51 -3.17
N ALA A 81 5.87 -5.23 -3.79
CA ALA A 81 6.65 -4.74 -4.92
C ALA A 81 6.86 -5.89 -5.91
N PHE A 82 6.80 -5.58 -7.20
CA PHE A 82 7.04 -6.54 -8.27
C PHE A 82 7.92 -5.91 -9.35
N SER A 83 8.69 -6.73 -10.06
CA SER A 83 9.50 -6.31 -11.20
C SER A 83 8.99 -6.93 -12.50
N CYS A 84 9.38 -6.35 -13.64
CA CYS A 84 9.06 -6.87 -14.96
C CYS A 84 9.69 -8.25 -15.25
N ASP A 85 10.72 -8.62 -14.49
CA ASP A 85 11.44 -9.90 -14.64
C ASP A 85 10.77 -11.04 -13.85
N GLY A 86 9.57 -10.82 -13.31
CA GLY A 86 8.79 -11.81 -12.58
C GLY A 86 9.16 -11.97 -11.10
N ASN A 87 10.01 -11.08 -10.56
CA ASN A 87 10.31 -11.07 -9.14
C ASN A 87 9.17 -10.38 -8.37
N ASN A 88 8.65 -11.03 -7.34
CA ASN A 88 7.61 -10.49 -6.46
C ASN A 88 8.11 -10.54 -5.01
N ALA A 89 8.04 -9.41 -4.32
CA ALA A 89 8.43 -9.29 -2.92
C ALA A 89 7.29 -8.69 -2.09
N ALA A 90 7.19 -9.15 -0.85
CA ALA A 90 6.27 -8.61 0.15
C ALA A 90 7.03 -8.40 1.46
N LEU A 91 6.76 -7.27 2.11
CA LEU A 91 7.36 -6.89 3.39
C LEU A 91 6.23 -6.50 4.36
N ILE A 92 6.25 -7.05 5.56
CA ILE A 92 5.37 -6.62 6.65
C ILE A 92 6.21 -5.78 7.61
N LEU A 93 5.78 -4.54 7.81
CA LEU A 93 6.28 -3.66 8.85
C LEU A 93 5.37 -3.78 10.06
N LYS A 94 5.96 -3.78 11.26
CA LYS A 94 5.25 -3.59 12.52
C LYS A 94 5.65 -2.23 13.09
N ALA A 95 4.68 -1.47 13.60
CA ALA A 95 4.96 -0.27 14.37
C ALA A 95 5.92 -0.61 15.52
N GLY A 96 6.93 0.24 15.74
CA GLY A 96 7.85 0.09 16.86
C GLY A 96 7.06 0.17 18.17
N GLY A 97 7.28 -0.79 19.07
CA GLY A 97 6.82 -0.64 20.45
C GLY A 97 7.63 0.48 21.13
N ALA A 98 6.98 1.21 22.03
CA ALA A 98 7.69 2.05 23.00
C ALA A 98 8.47 1.17 23.99
#